data_AF-A0A916QQC8-F1
#
_entry.id   AF-A0A916QQC8-F1
#
_cell.length_a   1.000
_cell.length_b   1.000
_cell.length_c   1.000
_cell.angle_alpha   90.00
_cell.angle_beta   90.00
_cell.angle_gamma   90.00
#
_symmetry.space_group_name_H-M   'P 1'
#
loop_
_entity.id
_entity.type
_entity.pdbx_description
1 polymer ?
#
loop_
_entity_poly.entity_id
_entity_poly.type
_entity_poly.pdbx_seq_one_letter_code
_entity_poly.pdbx_strand_id
1 'polypeptide(L)'
;MENYNIALMCSEQDPITCHRAILVSRHLTYKGLDIYHILKNGELENHSALEQRLLQINHLIEKTQPFLQLSLFDTESFSKNVTQSTKNSEDTILEKAYKIQGDKIAYVNKK
;
A
#
# COMPACT_ATOMS: atom_id res chain seq x y z
N MET A 1 21.29 4.68 26.49
CA MET A 1 20.21 3.97 25.78
C MET A 1 20.86 3.14 24.71
N GLU A 2 20.55 1.84 24.64
CA GLU A 2 21.08 0.97 23.59
C GLU A 2 20.19 1.09 22.34
N ASN A 3 20.82 1.24 21.17
CA ASN A 3 20.14 1.26 19.88
C ASN A 3 20.30 -0.11 19.23
N TYR A 4 19.19 -0.74 18.87
CA TYR A 4 19.18 -2.04 18.20
C TYR A 4 18.80 -1.89 16.74
N ASN A 5 19.56 -2.55 15.86
CA ASN A 5 19.16 -2.77 14.48
C ASN A 5 18.41 -4.10 14.39
N ILE A 6 17.11 -4.04 14.13
CA ILE A 6 16.23 -5.23 14.11
C ILE A 6 15.91 -5.57 12.66
N ALA A 7 16.12 -6.84 12.28
CA ALA A 7 15.69 -7.38 11.00
C ALA A 7 14.65 -8.48 11.20
N LEU A 8 13.50 -8.35 10.53
CA LEU A 8 12.44 -9.37 10.52
C LEU A 8 12.50 -10.17 9.23
N MET A 9 12.97 -11.42 9.30
CA MET A 9 13.11 -12.27 8.12
C MET A 9 11.80 -12.95 7.71
N CYS A 10 11.65 -13.19 6.41
CA CYS A 10 10.50 -13.82 5.75
C CYS A 10 10.98 -14.80 4.67
N SER A 11 10.10 -15.68 4.17
CA SER A 11 10.43 -16.64 3.10
C SER A 11 10.16 -16.08 1.71
N GLU A 12 9.41 -15.00 1.62
CA GLU A 12 8.98 -14.37 0.38
C GLU A 12 10.04 -13.38 -0.11
N GLN A 13 10.24 -13.37 -1.43
CA GLN A 13 11.25 -12.54 -2.08
C GLN A 13 10.75 -11.12 -2.39
N ASP A 14 9.44 -10.94 -2.50
CA ASP A 14 8.79 -9.64 -2.72
C ASP A 14 7.95 -9.31 -1.47
N PRO A 15 8.14 -8.14 -0.83
CA PRO A 15 7.36 -7.75 0.33
C PRO A 15 5.86 -7.70 0.05
N ILE A 16 5.41 -7.50 -1.18
CA ILE A 16 3.98 -7.46 -1.49
C ILE A 16 3.28 -8.82 -1.34
N THR A 17 4.03 -9.91 -1.47
CA THR A 17 3.51 -11.27 -1.28
C THR A 17 3.79 -11.81 0.13
N CYS A 18 4.50 -11.05 0.96
CA CYS A 18 4.90 -11.44 2.30
C CYS A 18 3.81 -11.16 3.34
N HIS A 19 3.39 -12.20 4.09
CA HIS A 19 2.44 -12.02 5.19
C HIS A 19 2.96 -11.10 6.27
N ARG A 20 4.26 -11.13 6.57
CA ARG A 20 4.82 -10.25 7.61
C ARG A 20 4.81 -8.81 7.17
N ALA A 21 5.10 -8.51 5.91
CA ALA A 21 5.02 -7.14 5.41
C ALA A 21 3.58 -6.61 5.43
N ILE A 22 2.62 -7.43 4.96
CA ILE A 22 1.21 -7.03 4.84
C ILE A 22 0.50 -6.99 6.20
N LEU A 23 0.78 -7.92 7.11
CA LEU A 23 0.06 -8.02 8.39
C LEU A 23 0.84 -7.42 9.56
N VAL A 24 2.16 -7.66 9.66
CA VAL A 24 2.96 -7.27 10.82
C VAL A 24 3.56 -5.87 10.65
N SER A 25 4.28 -5.63 9.56
CA SER A 25 5.01 -4.39 9.33
C SER A 25 4.08 -3.18 9.30
N ARG A 26 2.87 -3.32 8.74
CA ARG A 26 1.83 -2.30 8.79
C ARG A 26 1.57 -1.77 10.22
N HIS A 27 1.40 -2.68 11.18
CA HIS A 27 1.16 -2.31 12.58
C HIS A 27 2.40 -1.73 13.26
N LEU A 28 3.59 -2.13 12.84
CA LEU A 28 4.84 -1.57 13.33
C LEU A 28 5.03 -0.12 12.85
N THR A 29 4.62 0.20 11.61
CA THR A 29 4.64 1.58 11.11
C THR A 29 3.72 2.49 11.92
N TYR A 30 2.53 2.03 12.34
CA TYR A 30 1.66 2.80 13.25
C TYR A 30 2.27 3.05 14.64
N LYS A 31 3.30 2.29 15.03
CA LYS A 31 4.08 2.54 16.26
C LYS A 31 5.20 3.56 16.07
N GLY A 32 5.31 4.17 14.88
CA GLY A 32 6.34 5.16 14.56
C GLY A 32 7.70 4.55 14.19
N LEU A 33 7.73 3.29 13.76
CA LEU A 33 8.95 2.65 13.28
C LEU A 33 9.12 2.88 11.78
N ASP A 34 10.32 3.33 11.39
CA ASP A 34 10.73 3.39 10.00
C ASP A 34 11.06 1.98 9.50
N ILE A 35 10.30 1.51 8.51
CA ILE A 35 10.43 0.15 7.97
C ILE A 35 10.93 0.21 6.54
N TYR A 36 11.95 -0.61 6.28
CA TYR A 36 12.51 -0.86 4.96
C TYR A 36 12.44 -2.35 4.65
N HIS A 37 12.03 -2.67 3.42
CA HIS A 37 11.98 -4.03 2.90
C HIS A 37 13.18 -4.28 2.00
N ILE A 38 13.87 -5.39 2.23
CA ILE A 38 15.02 -5.79 1.42
C ILE A 38 14.47 -6.55 0.20
N LEU A 39 14.64 -5.98 -0.98
CA LEU A 39 14.23 -6.58 -2.25
C LEU A 39 15.23 -7.65 -2.71
N LYS A 40 14.85 -8.47 -3.70
CA LYS A 40 15.70 -9.54 -4.28
C LYS A 40 17.09 -9.06 -4.69
N ASN A 41 17.16 -7.86 -5.27
CA ASN A 41 18.39 -7.25 -5.77
C ASN A 41 19.25 -6.63 -4.65
N GLY A 42 18.80 -6.71 -3.38
CA GLY A 42 19.46 -6.11 -2.22
C GLY A 42 19.10 -4.65 -1.99
N GLU A 43 18.28 -4.03 -2.84
CA GLU A 43 17.81 -2.66 -2.63
C GLU A 43 16.79 -2.59 -1.49
N LEU A 44 16.69 -1.41 -0.88
CA LEU A 44 15.74 -1.12 0.17
C LEU A 44 14.52 -0.38 -0.37
N GLU A 45 13.34 -0.90 -0.09
CA GLU A 45 12.06 -0.25 -0.37
C GLU A 45 11.46 0.27 0.93
N ASN A 46 11.11 1.56 0.99
CA ASN A 46 10.40 2.12 2.14
C ASN A 46 8.98 1.55 2.23
N HIS A 47 8.44 1.38 3.44
CA HIS A 47 7.06 0.91 3.63
C HIS A 47 6.02 1.72 2.84
N SER A 48 6.16 3.04 2.76
CA SER A 48 5.25 3.89 1.99
C SER A 48 5.30 3.59 0.48
N ALA A 49 6.46 3.22 -0.07
CA ALA A 49 6.60 2.81 -1.46
C ALA A 49 5.90 1.45 -1.71
N LEU A 50 5.99 0.52 -0.75
CA LEU A 50 5.22 -0.71 -0.77
C LEU A 50 3.71 -0.43 -0.77
N GLU A 51 3.23 0.49 0.08
CA GLU A 51 1.82 0.88 0.14
C GLU A 51 1.32 1.48 -1.19
N GLN A 52 2.13 2.31 -1.85
CA GLN A 52 1.80 2.83 -3.18
C GLN A 52 1.67 1.69 -4.21
N ARG A 53 2.59 0.73 -4.21
CA ARG A 53 2.48 -0.47 -5.07
C ARG A 53 1.25 -1.30 -4.74
N LEU A 54 0.91 -1.43 -3.45
CA LEU A 54 -0.25 -2.15 -2.96
C LEU A 54 -1.55 -1.53 -3.50
N LEU A 55 -1.65 -0.20 -3.48
CA LEU A 55 -2.78 0.53 -4.05
C LEU A 55 -2.88 0.34 -5.57
N GLN A 56 -1.75 0.40 -6.28
CA GLN A 56 -1.68 0.22 -7.74
C GLN A 56 -2.13 -1.18 -8.18
N ILE A 57 -1.64 -2.22 -7.52
CA ILE A 57 -1.95 -3.63 -7.87
C ILE A 57 -3.40 -3.99 -7.55
N ASN A 58 -4.02 -3.30 -6.60
CA ASN A 58 -5.44 -3.48 -6.31
C ASN A 58 -6.36 -2.52 -7.09
N HIS A 59 -5.81 -1.75 -8.05
CA HIS A 59 -6.55 -0.78 -8.87
C HIS A 59 -7.32 0.26 -8.05
N LEU A 60 -6.81 0.60 -6.86
CA LEU A 60 -7.45 1.56 -5.95
C LEU A 60 -6.97 3.00 -6.19
N ILE A 61 -5.92 3.15 -7.00
CA ILE A 61 -5.49 4.41 -7.58
C ILE A 61 -5.47 4.23 -9.09
N GLU A 62 -6.26 5.03 -9.81
CA GLU A 62 -6.21 5.06 -11.25
C GLU A 62 -4.87 5.67 -11.66
N LYS A 63 -4.09 4.95 -12.47
CA LYS A 63 -3.13 5.63 -13.34
C LYS A 63 -3.97 6.59 -14.17
N THR A 64 -3.71 7.88 -14.06
CA THR A 64 -4.23 8.91 -14.97
C THR A 64 -3.75 8.59 -16.38
N GLN A 65 -4.38 7.61 -17.03
CA GLN A 65 -4.54 7.62 -18.47
C GLN A 65 -5.37 8.88 -18.74
N PRO A 66 -4.92 9.81 -19.58
CA PRO A 66 -5.76 10.92 -20.01
C PRO A 66 -6.84 10.30 -20.90
N PHE A 67 -7.87 9.74 -20.29
CA PHE A 67 -9.09 9.45 -21.00
C PHE A 67 -9.70 10.82 -21.31
N LEU A 68 -9.64 11.22 -22.57
CA LEU A 68 -10.30 12.43 -23.04
C LEU A 68 -11.81 12.15 -23.04
N GLN A 69 -12.42 12.18 -21.86
CA GLN A 69 -13.87 12.14 -21.73
C GLN A 69 -14.40 13.47 -22.25
N LEU A 70 -14.99 13.46 -23.45
CA LEU A 70 -15.91 14.54 -23.84
C LEU A 70 -17.18 14.39 -22.98
N SER A 71 -17.15 14.91 -21.75
CA SER A 71 -18.33 15.00 -20.91
C SER A 71 -19.24 16.12 -21.42
N LEU A 72 -20.49 15.78 -21.77
CA LEU A 72 -21.54 16.72 -22.19
C LEU A 72 -22.20 17.46 -21.01
N PHE A 73 -21.78 17.18 -19.79
CA PHE A 73 -22.25 17.88 -18.59
C PHE A 73 -21.04 18.40 -17.82
N ASP A 74 -21.02 19.72 -17.60
CA ASP A 74 -19.99 20.41 -16.84
C ASP A 74 -20.01 19.92 -15.39
N THR A 75 -18.99 19.14 -15.02
CA THR A 75 -18.76 18.65 -13.66
C THR A 75 -18.00 19.67 -12.80
N GLU A 76 -18.06 20.96 -13.13
CA GLU A 76 -17.40 22.00 -12.32
C GLU A 76 -17.98 22.13 -10.89
N SER A 77 -19.09 21.45 -10.59
CA SER A 77 -19.68 21.43 -9.25
C SER A 77 -19.20 20.28 -8.35
N PHE A 78 -18.47 19.27 -8.88
CA PHE A 78 -18.04 18.11 -8.08
C PHE A 78 -16.55 18.14 -7.69
N SER A 79 -15.70 18.82 -8.45
CA SER A 79 -14.24 18.79 -8.23
C SER A 79 -13.78 19.56 -6.98
N LYS A 80 -14.54 20.58 -6.54
CA LYS A 80 -14.14 21.39 -5.37
C LYS A 80 -14.38 20.74 -4.00
N ASN A 81 -15.09 19.61 -3.93
CA ASN A 81 -15.32 18.91 -2.65
C ASN A 81 -14.31 17.80 -2.34
N VAL A 82 -13.41 17.45 -3.27
CA VAL A 82 -12.45 16.35 -3.05
C VAL A 82 -11.21 16.81 -2.28
N THR A 83 -10.88 18.10 -2.30
CA THR A 83 -9.60 18.59 -1.75
C THR A 83 -9.67 18.98 -0.26
N GLN A 84 -10.79 18.79 0.44
CA GLN A 84 -10.94 19.20 1.85
C GLN A 84 -11.35 18.07 2.83
N SER A 85 -11.31 16.81 2.40
CA SER A 85 -11.60 15.64 3.26
C SER A 85 -10.61 14.47 3.05
N THR A 86 -9.36 14.74 2.69
CA THR A 86 -8.45 13.71 2.13
C THR A 86 -7.81 12.76 3.13
N LYS A 87 -7.63 13.14 4.41
CA LYS A 87 -6.99 12.25 5.39
C LYS A 87 -7.82 11.01 5.74
N ASN A 88 -9.14 11.13 5.83
CA ASN A 88 -10.00 10.00 6.21
C ASN A 88 -10.25 9.05 5.04
N SER A 89 -10.24 9.53 3.79
CA SER A 89 -10.48 8.71 2.61
C SER A 89 -9.27 7.86 2.22
N GLU A 90 -8.04 8.38 2.35
CA GLU A 90 -6.84 7.63 1.96
C GLU A 90 -6.61 6.42 2.87
N ASP A 91 -6.77 6.59 4.18
CA ASP A 91 -6.65 5.51 5.16
C ASP A 91 -7.67 4.39 4.93
N THR A 92 -8.91 4.73 4.53
CA THR A 92 -9.95 3.73 4.24
C THR A 92 -9.66 2.94 2.97
N ILE A 93 -9.09 3.58 1.95
CA ILE A 93 -8.68 2.92 0.71
C ILE A 93 -7.48 2.00 0.97
N LEU A 94 -6.50 2.47 1.74
CA LEU A 94 -5.33 1.70 2.10
C LEU A 94 -5.69 0.46 2.95
N GLU A 95 -6.57 0.62 3.94
CA GLU A 95 -7.12 -0.50 4.72
C GLU A 95 -7.73 -1.58 3.81
N LYS A 96 -8.53 -1.15 2.82
CA LYS A 96 -9.12 -2.06 1.84
C LYS A 96 -8.04 -2.79 1.02
N ALA A 97 -6.97 -2.09 0.64
CA ALA A 97 -5.84 -2.67 -0.10
C ALA A 97 -5.15 -3.78 0.71
N TYR A 98 -4.88 -3.51 2.00
CA TYR A 98 -4.31 -4.49 2.93
C TYR A 98 -5.20 -5.70 3.13
N LYS A 99 -6.52 -5.49 3.28
CA LYS A 99 -7.47 -6.59 3.43
C LYS A 99 -7.48 -7.49 2.19
N ILE A 100 -7.65 -6.90 1.01
CA ILE A 100 -7.65 -7.65 -0.27
C ILE A 100 -6.34 -8.43 -0.44
N GLN A 101 -5.20 -7.79 -0.15
CA GLN A 101 -3.91 -8.44 -0.31
C GLN A 101 -3.68 -9.54 0.73
N GLY A 102 -4.05 -9.30 1.98
CA GLY A 102 -4.02 -10.28 3.07
C GLY A 102 -4.80 -11.54 2.71
N ASP A 103 -6.02 -11.38 2.20
CA ASP A 103 -6.86 -12.49 1.76
C ASP A 103 -6.22 -13.26 0.58
N LYS A 104 -5.59 -12.55 -0.37
CA LYS A 104 -4.89 -13.16 -1.51
C LYS A 104 -3.71 -14.04 -1.08
N ILE A 105 -2.93 -13.60 -0.09
CA ILE A 105 -1.73 -14.31 0.34
C ILE A 105 -2.03 -15.36 1.42
N ALA A 106 -3.07 -15.21 2.24
CA ALA A 106 -3.36 -16.13 3.35
C ALA A 106 -3.75 -17.54 2.90
N TYR A 107 -4.41 -17.68 1.74
CA TYR A 107 -5.04 -18.93 1.30
C TYR A 107 -4.35 -19.63 0.12
N VAL A 108 -3.04 -19.42 -0.08
CA VAL A 108 -2.30 -20.20 -1.07
C VAL A 108 -2.04 -21.60 -0.52
N ASN A 109 -2.87 -22.56 -0.88
CA ASN A 109 -2.59 -23.98 -0.66
C ASN A 109 -1.22 -24.29 -1.29
N LYS A 110 -0.22 -24.60 -0.47
CA LYS A 110 1.05 -25.15 -0.94
C LYS A 110 0.74 -26.51 -1.58
N LYS A 111 0.88 -26.57 -2.90
CA LYS A 111 0.79 -27.81 -3.68
C LYS A 111 2.02 -28.68 -3.44
#